data_AF-A0A1A1YI43-F1
#
_entry.id   AF-A0A1A1YI43-F1
#
_cell.length_a   1.000
_cell.length_b   1.000
_cell.length_c   1.000
_cell.angle_alpha   90.00
_cell.angle_beta   90.00
_cell.angle_gamma   90.00
#
_symmetry.space_group_name_H-M   'P 1'
#
loop_
_entity.id
_entity.type
_entity.pdbx_description
1 polymer ?
#
loop_
_entity_poly.entity_id
_entity_poly.type
_entity_poly.pdbx_seq_one_letter_code
_entity_poly.pdbx_strand_id
1 'polypeptide(L)'
;MANHAAAVAIAVGTFGSSIPLAIYAATASARLRQLGITAPGATIALAGGLLASTGLGLSGLLVWTLSRPEVTSEPALTRALYYLTYLTGGAWHVVALGLLIAGIAVPGLVVALLPRGVALTGLAIAALAELATLVLIWERLSPLLPVARFTGLLWLIVAGAMLPLRRANKQQAVARS
;
A
#
# COMPACT_ATOMS: atom_id res chain seq x y z
N MET A 1 -0.39 -32.10 7.33
CA MET A 1 -0.13 -31.80 5.89
C MET A 1 -0.96 -30.63 5.37
N ALA A 2 -2.28 -30.57 5.62
CA ALA A 2 -3.14 -29.46 5.16
C ALA A 2 -2.67 -28.06 5.61
N ASN A 3 -2.24 -27.91 6.87
CA ASN A 3 -1.79 -26.62 7.44
C ASN A 3 -0.51 -26.09 6.78
N HIS A 4 0.38 -26.98 6.33
CA HIS A 4 1.63 -26.61 5.68
C HIS A 4 1.39 -26.07 4.27
N ALA A 5 0.54 -26.74 3.48
CA ALA A 5 0.17 -26.28 2.14
C ALA A 5 -0.54 -24.91 2.19
N ALA A 6 -1.42 -24.69 3.17
CA ALA A 6 -2.09 -23.42 3.37
C ALA A 6 -1.09 -22.29 3.72
N ALA A 7 -0.13 -22.55 4.62
CA ALA A 7 0.89 -21.58 5.00
C ALA A 7 1.77 -21.17 3.79
N VAL A 8 2.19 -22.13 2.98
CA VAL A 8 2.97 -21.87 1.76
C VAL A 8 2.15 -21.09 0.73
N ALA A 9 0.88 -21.44 0.53
CA ALA A 9 0.00 -20.72 -0.40
C ALA A 9 -0.19 -19.25 0.01
N ILE A 10 -0.42 -18.99 1.31
CA ILE A 10 -0.55 -17.62 1.85
C ILE A 10 0.76 -16.85 1.69
N ALA A 11 1.89 -17.48 1.99
CA ALA A 11 3.20 -16.86 1.85
C ALA A 11 3.48 -16.41 0.41
N VAL A 12 3.30 -17.33 -0.54
CA VAL A 12 3.52 -17.06 -1.97
C VAL A 12 2.52 -16.04 -2.50
N GLY A 13 1.25 -16.10 -2.12
CA GLY A 13 0.24 -15.12 -2.52
C GLY A 13 0.53 -13.72 -1.98
N THR A 14 0.98 -13.62 -0.72
CA THR A 14 1.34 -12.36 -0.06
C THR A 14 2.57 -11.73 -0.71
N PHE A 15 3.62 -12.54 -0.93
CA PHE A 15 4.82 -12.10 -1.63
C PHE A 15 4.52 -11.71 -3.08
N GLY A 16 3.76 -12.53 -3.81
CA GLY A 16 3.33 -12.24 -5.18
C GLY A 16 2.56 -10.93 -5.30
N SER A 17 1.71 -10.62 -4.33
CA SER A 17 0.94 -9.37 -4.28
C SER A 17 1.80 -8.11 -4.03
N SER A 18 3.00 -8.26 -3.46
CA SER A 18 3.93 -7.12 -3.26
C SER A 18 4.39 -6.51 -4.58
N ILE A 19 4.55 -7.33 -5.63
CA ILE A 19 5.10 -6.89 -6.92
C ILE A 19 4.10 -5.97 -7.67
N PRO A 20 2.82 -6.35 -7.85
CA PRO A 20 1.82 -5.44 -8.40
C PRO A 20 1.69 -4.14 -7.62
N LEU A 21 1.79 -4.18 -6.29
CA LEU A 21 1.72 -2.96 -5.46
C LEU A 21 2.89 -2.02 -5.74
N ALA A 22 4.11 -2.54 -5.88
CA ALA A 22 5.28 -1.75 -6.22
C ALA A 22 5.16 -1.12 -7.62
N ILE A 23 4.66 -1.89 -8.59
CA ILE A 23 4.41 -1.41 -9.95
C ILE A 23 3.33 -0.33 -9.95
N TYR A 24 2.24 -0.52 -9.20
CA TYR A 24 1.19 0.49 -9.04
C TYR A 24 1.76 1.79 -8.45
N ALA A 25 2.55 1.71 -7.38
CA ALA A 25 3.17 2.88 -6.77
C ALA A 25 4.09 3.64 -7.74
N ALA A 26 4.91 2.91 -8.51
CA ALA A 26 5.79 3.48 -9.52
C ALA A 26 5.01 4.19 -10.63
N THR A 27 3.97 3.54 -11.16
CA THR A 27 3.14 4.08 -12.25
C THR A 27 2.31 5.28 -11.79
N ALA A 28 1.68 5.22 -10.62
CA ALA A 28 0.94 6.34 -10.04
C ALA A 28 1.86 7.56 -9.82
N SER A 29 3.05 7.34 -9.26
CA SER A 29 4.04 8.40 -9.01
C SER A 29 4.56 9.02 -10.31
N ALA A 30 4.87 8.20 -11.32
CA ALA A 30 5.28 8.69 -12.63
C ALA A 30 4.16 9.51 -13.29
N ARG A 31 2.91 9.09 -13.14
CA ARG A 31 1.74 9.78 -13.67
C ARG A 31 1.53 11.15 -13.02
N LEU A 32 1.64 11.24 -11.69
CA LEU A 32 1.56 12.52 -10.99
C LEU A 32 2.63 13.50 -11.51
N ARG A 33 3.87 13.03 -11.71
CA ARG A 33 4.95 13.85 -12.32
C ARG A 33 4.62 14.28 -13.75
N GLN A 34 4.07 13.39 -14.57
CA GLN A 34 3.67 13.71 -15.95
C GLN A 34 2.54 14.76 -16.03
N LEU A 35 1.71 14.85 -14.99
CA LEU A 35 0.63 15.83 -14.87
C LEU A 35 1.11 17.20 -14.39
N GLY A 36 2.42 17.39 -14.25
CA GLY A 36 3.03 18.67 -13.89
C GLY A 36 3.03 18.94 -12.38
N ILE A 37 2.75 17.93 -11.55
CA ILE A 37 2.86 18.07 -10.10
C ILE A 37 4.35 18.08 -9.76
N THR A 38 4.89 19.28 -9.54
CA THR A 38 6.25 19.52 -9.04
C THR A 38 6.34 19.42 -7.51
N ALA A 39 5.20 19.33 -6.83
CA ALA A 39 5.12 19.13 -5.40
C ALA A 39 5.66 17.75 -5.00
N PRO A 40 6.21 17.60 -3.78
CA PRO A 40 6.80 16.34 -3.29
C PRO A 40 5.81 15.17 -3.14
N GLY A 41 4.51 15.37 -3.40
CA GLY A 41 3.50 14.31 -3.30
C GLY A 41 3.83 13.07 -4.14
N ALA A 42 4.39 13.24 -5.34
CA ALA A 42 4.74 12.11 -6.20
C ALA A 42 5.92 11.27 -5.69
N THR A 43 6.89 11.88 -5.00
CA THR A 43 8.01 11.15 -4.39
C THR A 43 7.58 10.50 -3.08
N ILE A 44 6.73 11.15 -2.29
CA ILE A 44 6.10 10.59 -1.09
C ILE A 44 5.25 9.37 -1.44
N ALA A 45 4.45 9.45 -2.50
CA ALA A 45 3.65 8.33 -3.01
C ALA A 45 4.54 7.12 -3.36
N LEU A 46 5.64 7.36 -4.08
CA LEU A 46 6.58 6.31 -4.46
C LEU A 46 7.23 5.67 -3.22
N ALA A 47 7.73 6.49 -2.30
CA ALA A 47 8.39 6.03 -1.08
C ALA A 47 7.42 5.19 -0.23
N GLY A 48 6.21 5.69 0.02
CA GLY A 48 5.17 4.96 0.76
C GLY A 48 4.79 3.65 0.09
N GLY A 49 4.59 3.65 -1.23
CA GLY A 49 4.23 2.44 -1.97
C GLY A 49 5.34 1.38 -2.00
N LEU A 50 6.61 1.80 -2.12
CA LEU A 50 7.75 0.89 -2.02
C LEU A 50 7.86 0.31 -0.60
N LEU A 51 7.78 1.13 0.43
CA LEU A 51 7.79 0.67 1.83
C LEU A 51 6.65 -0.31 2.11
N ALA A 52 5.44 -0.02 1.61
CA ALA A 52 4.28 -0.89 1.76
C ALA A 52 4.48 -2.23 1.06
N SER A 53 5.07 -2.22 -0.13
CA SER A 53 5.37 -3.43 -0.91
C SER A 53 6.44 -4.26 -0.23
N THR A 54 7.50 -3.64 0.29
CA THR A 54 8.54 -4.32 1.06
C THR A 54 7.98 -4.95 2.33
N GLY A 55 7.11 -4.26 3.07
CA GLY A 55 6.44 -4.81 4.25
C GLY A 55 5.63 -6.06 3.94
N LEU A 56 4.88 -6.03 2.83
CA LEU A 56 4.16 -7.20 2.30
C LEU A 56 5.10 -8.34 1.91
N GLY A 57 6.17 -8.04 1.16
CA GLY A 57 7.15 -9.03 0.72
C GLY A 57 7.82 -9.71 1.91
N LEU A 58 8.29 -8.93 2.90
CA LEU A 58 8.87 -9.44 4.13
C LEU A 58 7.89 -10.31 4.90
N SER A 59 6.64 -9.87 5.06
CA SER A 59 5.60 -10.67 5.72
C SER A 59 5.41 -12.02 5.04
N GLY A 60 5.33 -12.06 3.70
CA GLY A 60 5.25 -13.31 2.94
C GLY A 60 6.45 -14.25 3.16
N LEU A 61 7.67 -13.72 3.18
CA LEU A 61 8.88 -14.49 3.45
C LEU A 61 8.95 -15.02 4.89
N LEU A 62 8.42 -14.27 5.86
CA LEU A 62 8.31 -14.70 7.26
C LEU A 62 7.28 -15.82 7.44
N VAL A 63 6.14 -15.75 6.75
CA VAL A 63 5.15 -16.85 6.72
C VAL A 63 5.73 -18.10 6.06
N TRP A 64 6.52 -17.92 5.00
CA TRP A 64 7.20 -19.04 4.35
C TRP A 64 8.22 -19.72 5.28
N THR A 65 9.02 -18.94 6.02
CA THR A 65 9.98 -19.48 6.99
C THR A 65 9.28 -20.22 8.13
N LEU A 66 8.13 -19.71 8.61
CA LEU A 66 7.28 -20.41 9.58
C LEU A 66 6.68 -21.74 9.06
N SER A 67 6.70 -21.99 7.75
CA SER A 67 6.24 -23.26 7.19
C SER A 67 7.26 -24.39 7.40
N ARG A 68 8.49 -24.08 7.82
CA ARG A 68 9.58 -25.05 8.02
C ARG A 68 9.47 -25.76 9.37
N PRO A 69 9.44 -27.11 9.40
CA PRO A 69 9.32 -27.87 10.64
C PRO A 69 10.39 -27.51 11.68
N GLU A 70 11.61 -27.24 11.22
CA GLU A 70 12.80 -26.90 12.03
C GLU A 70 12.64 -25.57 12.78
N VAL A 71 11.82 -24.67 12.23
CA VAL A 71 11.51 -23.37 12.86
C VAL A 71 10.39 -23.55 13.87
N THR A 72 9.39 -24.37 13.53
CA THR A 72 8.21 -24.62 14.38
C THR A 72 8.50 -25.49 15.61
N SER A 73 9.62 -26.22 15.62
CA SER A 73 10.06 -26.99 16.79
C SER A 73 10.54 -26.11 17.94
N GLU A 74 10.94 -24.86 17.66
CA GLU A 74 11.40 -23.90 18.66
C GLU A 74 10.29 -22.86 18.98
N PRO A 75 9.63 -22.95 20.15
CA PRO A 75 8.45 -22.13 20.44
C PRO A 75 8.77 -20.64 20.58
N ALA A 76 9.95 -20.30 21.11
CA ALA A 76 10.38 -18.90 21.24
C ALA A 76 10.62 -18.24 19.88
N LEU A 77 11.30 -18.96 18.97
CA LEU A 77 11.56 -18.50 17.60
C LEU A 77 10.25 -18.34 16.82
N THR A 78 9.37 -19.34 16.91
CA THR A 78 8.05 -19.32 16.28
C THR A 78 7.25 -18.09 16.71
N ARG A 79 7.20 -17.81 18.02
CA ARG A 79 6.47 -16.64 18.54
C ARG A 79 7.06 -15.32 18.04
N ALA A 80 8.39 -15.19 18.01
CA ALA A 80 9.06 -13.99 17.49
C ALA A 80 8.74 -13.77 16.00
N LEU A 81 8.75 -14.83 15.19
CA LEU A 81 8.41 -14.74 13.76
C LEU A 81 6.94 -14.40 13.52
N TYR A 82 6.02 -14.89 14.35
CA TYR A 82 4.61 -14.48 14.28
C TYR A 82 4.43 -12.99 14.57
N TYR A 83 5.10 -12.46 15.61
CA TYR A 83 5.08 -11.02 15.88
C TYR A 83 5.67 -10.21 14.72
N LEU A 84 6.80 -10.66 14.16
CA LEU A 84 7.44 -9.95 13.06
C LEU A 84 6.56 -9.99 11.79
N THR A 85 5.89 -11.11 11.53
CA THR A 85 4.92 -11.25 10.44
C THR A 85 3.75 -10.28 10.61
N TYR A 86 3.23 -10.15 11.84
CA TYR A 86 2.17 -9.22 12.18
C TYR A 86 2.62 -7.75 12.03
N LEU A 87 3.82 -7.40 12.47
CA LEU A 87 4.35 -6.04 12.38
C LEU A 87 4.59 -5.62 10.93
N THR A 88 5.21 -6.49 10.13
CA THR A 88 5.55 -6.23 8.72
C THR A 88 4.33 -6.20 7.82
N GLY A 89 3.40 -7.15 8.00
CA GLY A 89 2.18 -7.27 7.20
C GLY A 89 1.00 -6.42 7.68
N GLY A 90 1.06 -5.97 8.94
CA GLY A 90 0.08 -5.10 9.60
C GLY A 90 0.56 -3.67 9.64
N ALA A 91 1.07 -3.22 10.80
CA ALA A 91 1.37 -1.81 11.07
C ALA A 91 2.29 -1.16 10.03
N TRP A 92 3.45 -1.79 9.73
CA TRP A 92 4.38 -1.25 8.74
C TRP A 92 3.72 -1.06 7.37
N HIS A 93 3.05 -2.11 6.87
CA HIS A 93 2.42 -2.09 5.57
C HIS A 93 1.29 -1.06 5.51
N VAL A 94 0.44 -1.00 6.53
CA VAL A 94 -0.72 -0.09 6.58
C VAL A 94 -0.27 1.36 6.66
N VAL A 95 0.68 1.70 7.52
CA VAL A 95 1.22 3.07 7.64
C VAL A 95 1.86 3.51 6.31
N ALA A 96 2.69 2.66 5.71
CA ALA A 96 3.30 2.96 4.42
C ALA A 96 2.26 3.08 3.28
N LEU A 97 1.20 2.28 3.30
CA LEU A 97 0.07 2.41 2.38
C LEU A 97 -0.66 3.74 2.56
N GLY A 98 -0.81 4.20 3.81
CA GLY A 98 -1.33 5.52 4.14
C GLY A 98 -0.52 6.64 3.48
N LEU A 99 0.81 6.54 3.54
CA LEU A 99 1.72 7.47 2.90
C LEU A 99 1.60 7.48 1.37
N LEU A 100 1.43 6.30 0.75
CA LEU A 100 1.11 6.18 -0.69
C LEU A 100 -0.19 6.93 -1.02
N ILE A 101 -1.26 6.68 -0.26
CA ILE A 101 -2.57 7.29 -0.46
C ILE A 101 -2.49 8.81 -0.27
N ALA A 102 -1.83 9.28 0.79
CA ALA A 102 -1.62 10.70 1.06
C ALA A 102 -0.87 11.39 -0.09
N GLY A 103 0.20 10.75 -0.59
CA GLY A 103 0.99 11.26 -1.71
C GLY A 103 0.20 11.41 -3.00
N ILE A 104 -0.90 10.66 -3.19
CA ILE A 104 -1.82 10.78 -4.33
C ILE A 104 -2.96 11.76 -4.02
N ALA A 105 -3.59 11.65 -2.85
CA ALA A 105 -4.78 12.40 -2.46
C ALA A 105 -4.50 13.89 -2.28
N VAL A 106 -3.37 14.26 -1.65
CA VAL A 106 -2.99 15.66 -1.40
C VAL A 106 -2.84 16.44 -2.70
N PRO A 107 -1.98 16.06 -3.66
CA PRO A 107 -1.89 16.80 -4.92
C PRO A 107 -3.16 16.70 -5.77
N GLY A 108 -3.91 15.60 -5.65
CA GLY A 108 -5.23 15.44 -6.28
C GLY A 108 -6.24 16.50 -5.81
N LEU A 109 -6.18 16.90 -4.53
CA LEU A 109 -7.01 17.97 -3.97
C LEU A 109 -6.48 19.36 -4.36
N VAL A 110 -5.16 19.58 -4.21
CA VAL A 110 -4.52 20.90 -4.42
C VAL A 110 -4.63 21.36 -5.87
N VAL A 111 -4.42 20.44 -6.82
CA VAL A 111 -4.43 20.75 -8.27
C VAL A 111 -5.76 20.30 -8.91
N ALA A 112 -6.75 19.93 -8.10
CA ALA A 112 -8.11 19.53 -8.52
C ALA A 112 -8.16 18.45 -9.61
N LEU A 113 -7.21 17.50 -9.59
CA LEU A 113 -7.20 16.37 -10.54
C LEU A 113 -8.24 15.31 -10.21
N LEU A 114 -8.69 15.27 -8.96
CA LEU A 114 -9.70 14.34 -8.48
C LEU A 114 -10.90 15.13 -7.96
N PRO A 115 -12.13 14.59 -8.07
CA PRO A 115 -13.28 15.21 -7.42
C PRO A 115 -13.05 15.28 -5.91
N ARG A 116 -13.43 16.40 -5.30
CA ARG A 116 -13.15 16.72 -3.89
C ARG A 116 -13.53 15.59 -2.93
N GLY A 117 -14.64 14.91 -3.16
CA GLY A 117 -15.08 13.77 -2.35
C GLY A 117 -14.07 12.62 -2.32
N VAL A 118 -13.49 12.27 -3.47
CA VAL A 118 -12.52 11.16 -3.57
C VAL A 118 -11.18 11.55 -2.92
N ALA A 119 -10.75 12.80 -3.10
CA ALA A 119 -9.53 13.27 -2.45
C ALA A 119 -9.67 13.33 -0.92
N LEU A 120 -10.84 13.76 -0.42
CA LEU A 120 -11.14 13.80 1.02
C LEU A 120 -11.24 12.39 1.62
N THR A 121 -11.90 11.44 0.94
CA THR A 121 -11.95 10.05 1.42
C THR A 121 -10.55 9.43 1.46
N GLY A 122 -9.70 9.73 0.47
CA GLY A 122 -8.30 9.29 0.46
C GLY A 122 -7.51 9.86 1.63
N LEU A 123 -7.68 11.15 1.94
CA LEU A 123 -7.02 11.78 3.07
C LEU A 123 -7.51 11.22 4.42
N ALA A 124 -8.81 10.93 4.55
CA ALA A 124 -9.35 10.28 5.74
C ALA A 124 -8.79 8.86 5.92
N ILE A 125 -8.70 8.08 4.84
CA ILE A 125 -8.09 6.74 4.87
C ILE A 125 -6.60 6.82 5.20
N ALA A 126 -5.87 7.78 4.65
CA ALA A 126 -4.47 8.01 4.97
C ALA A 126 -4.28 8.35 6.46
N ALA A 127 -5.14 9.22 7.01
CA ALA A 127 -5.11 9.53 8.44
C ALA A 127 -5.40 8.28 9.31
N LEU A 128 -6.39 7.47 8.93
CA LEU A 128 -6.68 6.19 9.60
C LEU A 128 -5.48 5.23 9.52
N ALA A 129 -4.78 5.20 8.38
CA ALA A 129 -3.61 4.37 8.20
C ALA A 129 -2.42 4.85 9.06
N GLU A 130 -2.19 6.16 9.19
CA GLU A 130 -1.16 6.70 10.10
C GLU A 130 -1.48 6.45 11.58
N LEU A 131 -2.77 6.54 11.95
CA LEU A 131 -3.25 6.17 13.29
C LEU A 131 -2.98 4.69 13.60
N ALA A 132 -2.77 3.84 12.61
CA ALA A 132 -2.39 2.45 12.84
C ALA A 132 -1.02 2.31 13.54
N THR A 133 -0.18 3.35 13.53
CA THR A 133 1.04 3.40 14.36
C THR A 133 0.73 3.24 15.85
N LEU A 134 -0.44 3.74 16.29
CA LEU A 134 -0.88 3.61 17.69
C LEU A 134 -1.18 2.17 18.10
N VAL A 135 -1.33 1.23 17.15
CA VAL A 135 -1.47 -0.21 17.46
C VAL A 135 -0.24 -0.75 18.19
N LEU A 136 0.94 -0.15 17.99
CA LEU A 136 2.17 -0.52 18.69
C LEU A 136 2.13 -0.15 20.19
N ILE A 137 1.27 0.78 20.57
CA ILE A 137 1.08 1.23 21.96
C ILE A 137 -0.18 0.58 22.55
N TRP A 138 -1.26 0.53 21.77
CA TRP A 138 -2.54 -0.07 22.15
C TRP A 138 -2.96 -1.16 21.15
N GLU A 139 -2.72 -2.42 21.50
CA GLU A 139 -3.17 -3.59 20.73
C GLU A 139 -4.70 -3.63 20.51
N ARG A 140 -5.49 -2.93 21.33
CA ARG A 140 -6.94 -2.81 21.15
C ARG A 140 -7.35 -2.13 19.84
N LEU A 141 -6.44 -1.40 19.21
CA LEU A 141 -6.63 -0.76 17.90
C LEU A 141 -6.36 -1.70 16.73
N SER A 142 -6.02 -2.98 16.96
CA SER A 142 -5.79 -3.96 15.89
C SER A 142 -6.88 -4.03 14.82
N PRO A 143 -8.20 -3.84 15.12
CA PRO A 143 -9.23 -3.77 14.08
C PRO A 143 -9.08 -2.62 13.08
N LEU A 144 -8.30 -1.58 13.41
CA LEU A 144 -8.00 -0.46 12.51
C LEU A 144 -7.16 -0.90 11.31
N LEU A 145 -6.26 -1.89 11.49
CA LEU A 145 -5.38 -2.40 10.44
C LEU A 145 -6.14 -2.96 9.23
N PRO A 146 -7.07 -3.93 9.39
CA PRO A 146 -7.81 -4.44 8.25
C PRO A 146 -8.71 -3.37 7.63
N VAL A 147 -9.34 -2.51 8.45
CA VAL A 147 -10.20 -1.43 7.94
C VAL A 147 -9.40 -0.51 7.02
N ALA A 148 -8.31 0.08 7.50
CA ALA A 148 -7.47 0.98 6.71
C ALA A 148 -6.92 0.31 5.45
N ARG A 149 -6.55 -0.97 5.54
CA ARG A 149 -6.04 -1.75 4.42
C ARG A 149 -7.07 -1.95 3.32
N PHE A 150 -8.24 -2.49 3.65
CA PHE A 150 -9.27 -2.78 2.65
C PHE A 150 -9.84 -1.51 2.04
N THR A 151 -10.09 -0.49 2.86
CA THR A 151 -10.55 0.82 2.36
C THR A 151 -9.49 1.48 1.51
N GLY A 152 -8.21 1.37 1.90
CA GLY A 152 -7.09 1.92 1.13
C GLY A 152 -6.92 1.27 -0.23
N LEU A 153 -6.95 -0.06 -0.31
CA LEU A 153 -6.86 -0.78 -1.58
C LEU A 153 -8.05 -0.46 -2.50
N LEU A 154 -9.27 -0.43 -1.94
CA LEU A 154 -10.46 -0.04 -2.70
C LEU A 154 -10.33 1.39 -3.24
N TRP A 155 -9.83 2.30 -2.41
CA TRP A 155 -9.60 3.69 -2.81
C TRP A 155 -8.55 3.81 -3.92
N LEU A 156 -7.45 3.06 -3.86
CA LEU A 156 -6.42 3.05 -4.91
C LEU A 156 -6.97 2.59 -6.27
N ILE A 157 -7.91 1.64 -6.26
CA ILE A 157 -8.61 1.19 -7.49
C ILE A 157 -9.44 2.35 -8.06
N VAL A 158 -10.24 3.01 -7.21
CA VAL A 158 -11.06 4.17 -7.62
C VAL A 158 -10.18 5.31 -8.13
N ALA A 159 -9.15 5.69 -7.39
CA ALA A 159 -8.22 6.74 -7.77
C ALA A 159 -7.48 6.42 -9.08
N GLY A 160 -7.06 5.16 -9.26
CA GLY A 160 -6.43 4.69 -10.50
C GLY A 160 -7.35 4.81 -11.72
N ALA A 161 -8.62 4.48 -11.57
CA ALA A 161 -9.64 4.59 -12.62
C ALA A 161 -10.02 6.05 -12.94
N MET A 162 -10.04 6.93 -11.93
CA MET A 162 -10.48 8.32 -12.10
C MET A 162 -9.37 9.26 -12.56
N LEU A 163 -8.09 8.93 -12.30
CA LEU A 163 -7.01 9.72 -12.87
C LEU A 163 -7.13 9.66 -14.42
N PRO A 164 -7.09 10.81 -15.14
CA PRO A 164 -7.27 10.85 -16.59
C PRO A 164 -6.05 10.28 -17.34
N LEU A 165 -6.30 9.38 -18.30
CA LEU A 165 -5.28 8.53 -18.97
C LEU A 165 -4.37 9.25 -19.95
N ARG A 166 -4.63 10.52 -20.30
CA ARG A 166 -3.82 11.26 -21.27
C ARG A 166 -3.93 12.76 -21.08
N ARG A 167 -2.79 13.43 -21.21
CA ARG A 167 -2.69 14.86 -21.54
C ARG A 167 -3.38 15.05 -22.89
N ALA A 168 -4.58 15.62 -22.91
CA ALA A 168 -5.33 15.90 -24.14
C ALA A 168 -4.71 17.04 -24.99
N ASN A 169 -3.37 17.13 -25.09
CA ASN A 169 -2.73 18.35 -25.60
C ASN A 169 -1.50 18.13 -26.49
N LYS A 170 -1.54 17.14 -27.38
CA LYS A 170 -0.66 17.11 -28.57
C LYS A 170 -1.34 16.70 -29.87
N GLN A 171 -2.53 16.08 -29.84
CA GLN A 171 -3.25 15.70 -31.05
C GLN A 171 -4.12 16.83 -31.62
N GLN A 172 -4.59 17.79 -30.80
CA GLN A 172 -5.38 18.93 -31.30
C GLN A 172 -4.54 20.05 -31.91
N ALA A 173 -3.25 20.17 -31.54
CA ALA A 173 -2.34 21.16 -32.11
C ALA A 173 -1.80 20.75 -33.50
N VAL A 174 -1.73 19.44 -33.79
CA VAL A 174 -1.30 18.91 -35.10
C VAL A 174 -2.49 18.76 -36.06
N ALA A 175 -3.72 18.61 -35.54
CA ALA A 175 -4.93 18.57 -36.37
C ALA A 175 -5.43 19.96 -36.83
N ARG A 176 -4.74 21.03 -36.43
CA ARG A 176 -5.07 22.43 -36.78
C ARG A 176 -3.92 23.16 -37.51
N SER A 177 -2.84 22.46 -37.87
CA SER A 177 -1.69 23.00 -38.63
C SER A 177 -1.66 22.41 -40.03
#